data_AF-A0AAN6JRV6-F1
#
_entry.id   AF-A0AAN6JRV6-F1
#
_cell.length_a   1.000
_cell.length_b   1.000
_cell.length_c   1.000
_cell.angle_alpha   90.00
_cell.angle_beta   90.00
_cell.angle_gamma   90.00
#
_symmetry.space_group_name_H-M   'P 1'
#
loop_
_entity.id
_entity.type
_entity.pdbx_description
1 polymer ?
#
loop_
_entity_poly.entity_id
_entity_poly.type
_entity_poly.pdbx_seq_one_letter_code
_entity_poly.pdbx_strand_id
1 'polypeptide(L)'
;MSKARSANLRACLQCNYVQRGSEFNAKGCPNCQESLDMQGELQRVAQFTTSRFDGILAMLDSDKSWVAKWQRIENRVPGLYAVKVRGKIPQHLMEQ
;
A
#
# COMPACT_ATOMS: atom_id res chain seq x y z
N MET A 1 14.67 -15.97 15.72
CA MET A 1 13.83 -14.80 15.41
C MET A 1 12.50 -15.30 14.85
N SER A 2 11.43 -15.26 15.64
CA SER A 2 10.10 -15.68 15.18
C SER A 2 9.67 -14.75 14.05
N LYS A 3 9.47 -15.29 12.84
CA LYS A 3 8.73 -14.59 11.79
C LYS A 3 7.39 -14.23 12.42
N ALA A 4 7.16 -12.94 12.71
CA ALA A 4 5.80 -12.46 12.93
C ALA A 4 4.97 -13.07 11.81
N ARG A 5 3.97 -13.91 12.15
CA ARG A 5 3.08 -14.46 11.13
C ARG A 5 2.56 -13.25 10.38
N SER A 6 3.03 -13.05 9.13
CA SER A 6 2.58 -11.94 8.29
C SER A 6 1.10 -12.17 8.09
N ALA A 7 0.29 -11.56 8.96
CA ALA A 7 -1.14 -11.75 8.98
C ALA A 7 -1.68 -10.99 7.78
N ASN A 8 -1.74 -11.67 6.63
CA ASN A 8 -2.35 -11.20 5.38
C ASN A 8 -2.05 -9.73 5.05
N LEU A 9 -0.80 -9.29 5.29
CA LEU A 9 -0.37 -7.95 4.92
C LEU A 9 -0.22 -7.87 3.41
N ARG A 10 -0.63 -6.73 2.87
CA ARG A 10 -0.55 -6.42 1.45
C ARG A 10 -0.02 -5.00 1.30
N ALA A 11 0.75 -4.77 0.27
CA ALA A 11 1.21 -3.45 -0.14
C ALA A 11 0.36 -2.94 -1.31
N CYS A 12 -0.08 -1.68 -1.27
CA CYS A 12 -0.70 -1.01 -2.40
C CYS A 12 0.30 -0.89 -3.56
N LEU A 13 -0.11 -1.29 -4.77
CA LEU A 13 0.74 -1.24 -5.97
C LEU A 13 1.01 0.20 -6.44
N GLN A 14 0.21 1.18 -5.99
CA GLN A 14 0.32 2.57 -6.41
C GLN A 14 1.17 3.43 -5.45
N CYS A 15 0.96 3.30 -4.13
CA CYS A 15 1.59 4.18 -3.14
C CYS A 15 2.44 3.46 -2.09
N ASN A 16 2.60 2.13 -2.21
CA ASN A 16 3.38 1.29 -1.30
C ASN A 16 2.84 1.17 0.14
N TYR A 17 1.67 1.74 0.47
CA TYR A 17 1.06 1.60 1.80
C TYR A 17 0.80 0.13 2.15
N VAL A 18 1.11 -0.27 3.38
CA VAL A 18 1.01 -1.64 3.88
C VAL A 18 -0.03 -1.73 4.99
N GLN A 19 -1.01 -2.60 4.80
CA GLN A 19 -1.94 -3.00 5.85
C GLN A 19 -2.54 -4.38 5.56
N ARG A 20 -3.48 -4.83 6.39
CA ARG A 20 -4.21 -6.08 6.15
C ARG A 20 -5.11 -5.94 4.93
N GLY A 21 -5.24 -7.00 4.14
CA GLY A 21 -6.19 -7.04 3.02
C GLY A 21 -7.64 -6.73 3.44
N SER A 22 -8.03 -7.15 4.66
CA SER A 22 -9.35 -6.85 5.23
C SER A 22 -9.56 -5.35 5.47
N GLU A 23 -8.52 -4.61 5.85
CA GLU A 23 -8.63 -3.15 6.05
C GLU A 23 -8.71 -2.40 4.73
N PHE A 24 -7.98 -2.87 3.69
CA PHE A 24 -8.18 -2.34 2.34
C PHE A 24 -9.62 -2.59 1.84
N ASN A 25 -10.22 -3.73 2.16
CA ASN A 25 -11.62 -3.96 1.79
C ASN A 25 -12.59 -3.10 2.61
N ALA A 26 -12.33 -2.90 3.90
CA ALA A 26 -13.24 -2.17 4.78
C ALA A 26 -13.21 -0.65 4.55
N LYS A 27 -12.03 -0.09 4.28
CA LYS A 27 -11.78 1.36 4.26
C LYS A 27 -11.05 1.85 3.01
N GLY A 28 -10.59 0.93 2.16
CA GLY A 28 -9.76 1.26 1.01
C GLY A 28 -8.33 1.67 1.36
N CYS A 29 -7.65 2.27 0.38
CA CYS A 29 -6.30 2.81 0.57
C CYS A 29 -6.39 4.27 0.97
N PRO A 30 -5.83 4.69 2.12
CA PRO A 30 -5.96 6.07 2.58
C PRO A 30 -5.29 7.09 1.65
N ASN A 31 -4.37 6.65 0.79
CA ASN A 31 -3.65 7.50 -0.15
C ASN A 31 -4.20 7.46 -1.59
N CYS A 32 -5.09 6.51 -1.90
CA CYS A 32 -5.49 6.20 -3.27
C CYS A 32 -6.97 5.83 -3.38
N GLN A 33 -7.79 6.31 -2.44
CA GLN A 33 -9.21 5.94 -2.39
C GLN A 33 -9.94 6.37 -3.66
N GLU A 34 -9.73 7.61 -4.08
CA GLU A 34 -10.40 8.21 -5.24
C GLU A 34 -10.05 7.51 -6.56
N SER A 35 -8.83 6.97 -6.70
CA SER A 35 -8.37 6.36 -7.95
C SER A 35 -8.48 4.84 -8.02
N LEU A 36 -8.51 4.14 -6.88
CA LEU A 36 -8.53 2.67 -6.86
C LEU A 36 -9.88 2.08 -6.42
N ASP A 37 -10.66 2.84 -5.65
CA ASP A 37 -12.00 2.49 -5.16
C ASP A 37 -12.11 1.04 -4.63
N MET A 38 -11.28 0.70 -3.66
CA MET A 38 -11.18 -0.69 -3.14
C MET A 38 -12.22 -1.03 -2.07
N GLN A 39 -13.00 -0.05 -1.59
CA GLN A 39 -13.88 -0.24 -0.44
C GLN A 39 -15.08 -1.10 -0.81
N GLY A 40 -15.32 -2.18 -0.04
CA GLY A 40 -16.35 -3.18 -0.33
C GLY A 40 -15.99 -4.15 -1.48
N GLU A 41 -14.92 -3.89 -2.21
CA GLU A 41 -14.58 -4.56 -3.47
C GLU A 41 -13.36 -5.48 -3.34
N LEU A 42 -13.57 -6.71 -2.86
CA LEU A 42 -12.50 -7.70 -2.65
C LEU A 42 -11.66 -7.99 -3.89
N GLN A 43 -12.27 -7.97 -5.08
CA GLN A 43 -11.56 -8.16 -6.35
C GLN A 43 -10.61 -7.00 -6.64
N ARG A 44 -11.05 -5.75 -6.42
CA ARG A 44 -10.20 -4.56 -6.56
C ARG A 44 -9.05 -4.59 -5.56
N VAL A 45 -9.29 -5.00 -4.31
CA VAL A 45 -8.22 -5.21 -3.32
C VAL A 45 -7.17 -6.19 -3.85
N ALA A 46 -7.60 -7.32 -4.44
CA ALA A 46 -6.68 -8.31 -5.00
C ALA A 46 -5.89 -7.78 -6.22
N GLN A 47 -6.52 -6.95 -7.06
CA GLN A 47 -5.92 -6.36 -8.27
C GLN A 47 -4.93 -5.23 -7.96
N PHE A 48 -5.21 -4.40 -6.95
CA PHE A 48 -4.43 -3.19 -6.66
C PHE A 48 -3.46 -3.32 -5.49
N THR A 49 -3.36 -4.50 -4.87
CA THR A 49 -2.42 -4.76 -3.78
C THR A 49 -1.73 -6.10 -3.93
N THR A 50 -0.57 -6.29 -3.30
CA THR A 50 0.23 -7.52 -3.40
C THR A 50 0.75 -7.95 -2.03
N SER A 51 0.81 -9.26 -1.77
CA SER A 51 1.53 -9.82 -0.62
C SER A 51 3.03 -9.95 -0.87
N ARG A 52 3.49 -9.68 -2.09
CA ARG A 52 4.90 -9.80 -2.51
C ARG A 52 5.58 -8.44 -2.41
N PHE A 53 6.09 -8.11 -1.23
CA PHE A 53 6.87 -6.89 -0.99
C PHE A 53 8.03 -7.19 -0.04
N ASP A 54 9.05 -6.34 -0.05
CA ASP A 54 10.22 -6.46 0.82
C ASP A 54 10.39 -5.20 1.67
N GLY A 55 10.77 -5.39 2.93
CA GLY A 55 10.99 -4.30 3.89
C GLY A 55 9.69 -3.61 4.33
N ILE A 56 9.68 -3.13 5.57
CA ILE A 56 8.60 -2.28 6.10
C ILE A 56 9.23 -1.02 6.69
N LEU A 57 8.64 0.12 6.37
CA LEU A 57 8.96 1.45 6.88
C LEU A 57 7.76 1.93 7.68
N ALA A 58 7.98 2.37 8.91
CA ALA A 58 6.98 3.11 9.67
C ALA A 58 7.18 4.61 9.41
N MET A 59 6.29 5.22 8.63
CA MET A 59 6.31 6.65 8.34
C MET A 59 5.43 7.39 9.33
N LEU A 60 6.03 8.36 10.04
CA LEU A 60 5.34 9.15 11.07
C LEU A 60 5.13 10.61 10.62
N ASP A 61 6.15 11.21 10.00
CA ASP A 61 6.11 12.57 9.45
C ASP A 61 6.77 12.52 8.06
N SER A 62 5.95 12.39 7.01
CA SER A 62 6.40 12.19 5.63
C SER A 62 7.07 13.44 5.07
N ASP A 63 6.55 14.62 5.40
CA ASP A 63 6.96 15.89 4.81
C ASP A 63 8.42 16.25 5.18
N LYS A 64 8.85 15.83 6.37
CA LYS A 64 10.19 16.12 6.91
C LYS A 64 11.19 14.96 6.74
N SER A 65 10.73 13.79 6.34
CA SER A 65 11.56 12.59 6.29
C SER A 65 12.34 12.49 4.97
N TRP A 66 13.68 12.42 5.07
CA TRP A 66 14.52 12.10 3.91
C TRP A 66 14.19 10.72 3.31
N VAL A 67 13.88 9.73 4.16
CA VAL A 67 13.47 8.39 3.72
C VAL A 67 12.17 8.47 2.92
N ALA A 68 11.22 9.33 3.30
CA ALA A 68 9.98 9.51 2.56
C ALA A 68 10.25 10.05 1.16
N LYS A 69 11.08 11.10 1.04
CA LYS A 69 11.50 11.67 -0.25
C LYS A 69 12.21 10.65 -1.14
N TRP A 70 13.12 9.86 -0.56
CA TRP A 70 13.82 8.80 -1.29
C TRP A 70 12.84 7.72 -1.80
N GLN A 71 11.81 7.42 -1.02
CA GLN A 71 10.77 6.44 -1.35
C GLN A 71 9.59 7.02 -2.16
N ARG A 72 9.61 8.32 -2.48
CA ARG A 72 8.53 9.05 -3.17
C ARG A 72 7.18 8.99 -2.44
N ILE A 73 7.22 9.04 -1.10
CA ILE A 73 6.03 8.99 -0.22
C ILE A 73 5.96 10.22 0.71
N GLU A 74 6.65 11.30 0.39
CA GLU A 74 6.73 12.54 1.18
C GLU A 74 5.38 13.24 1.38
N ASN A 75 4.37 13.00 0.54
CA ASN A 75 3.02 13.57 0.65
C ASN A 75 1.95 12.52 0.97
N ARG A 76 2.31 11.47 1.72
CA ARG A 76 1.42 10.33 2.02
C ARG A 76 1.14 10.26 3.51
N VAL A 77 -0.01 9.73 3.88
CA VAL A 77 -0.43 9.68 5.29
C VAL A 77 0.56 8.89 6.17
N PRO A 78 0.66 9.19 7.47
CA PRO A 78 1.40 8.34 8.40
C PRO A 78 0.90 6.88 8.36
N GLY A 79 1.82 5.93 8.47
CA GLY A 79 1.50 4.51 8.44
C GLY A 79 2.67 3.63 7.99
N LEU A 80 2.37 2.36 7.69
CA LEU A 80 3.37 1.42 7.22
C LEU A 80 3.49 1.46 5.70
N TYR A 81 4.71 1.42 5.18
CA TYR A 81 5.01 1.39 3.75
C TYR A 81 6.01 0.27 3.43
N ALA A 82 5.92 -0.31 2.25
CA ALA A 82 6.90 -1.26 1.76
C ALA A 82 8.10 -0.52 1.14
N VAL A 83 9.32 -1.03 1.35
CA VAL A 83 10.53 -0.51 0.68
C VAL A 83 10.51 -0.87 -0.80
N LYS A 84 10.02 -2.07 -1.12
CA LYS A 84 9.89 -2.55 -2.49
C LYS A 84 8.61 -3.34 -2.66
N VAL A 85 7.85 -3.03 -3.72
CA VAL A 85 6.60 -3.71 -4.06
C VAL A 85 6.79 -4.47 -5.38
N ARG A 86 6.35 -5.73 -5.44
CA ARG A 86 6.38 -6.55 -6.67
C ARG A 86 4.98 -6.73 -7.23
N GLY A 87 4.79 -6.21 -8.44
CA GLY A 87 3.54 -6.28 -9.19
C GLY A 87 3.38 -5.02 -10.03
N LYS A 88 2.37 -5.01 -10.91
CA LYS A 88 1.97 -3.84 -11.68
C LYS A 88 0.45 -3.80 -11.72
N ILE A 89 -0.11 -2.60 -11.72
CA ILE A 89 -1.52 -2.41 -12.02
C ILE A 89 -1.69 -2.67 -13.53
N PRO A 90 -2.62 -3.55 -13.95
CA PRO A 90 -2.94 -3.74 -15.36
C PRO A 90 -3.33 -2.41 -16.04
N GLN A 91 -2.84 -2.18 -17.26
CA GLN A 91 -3.02 -0.89 -17.95
C GLN A 91 -4.51 -0.50 -18.12
N HIS A 92 -5.38 -1.47 -18.38
CA HIS A 92 -6.84 -1.24 -18.50
C HIS A 92 -7.50 -0.72 -17.22
N LEU A 93 -6.83 -0.80 -16.06
CA LEU A 93 -7.30 -0.28 -14.78
C LEU A 93 -6.67 1.08 -14.42
N MET A 94 -5.73 1.59 -15.23
CA MET A 94 -5.04 2.86 -14.99
C MET A 94 -5.70 4.06 -15.68
N GLU A 95 -6.71 3.83 -16.53
CA GLU A 95 -7.32 4.85 -17.40
C GLU A 95 -8.70 5.33 -16.91
N GLN A 96 -8.98 5.24 -15.61
CA GLN A 96 -10.21 5.77 -15.00
C GLN A 96 -9.94 7.04 -14.19
#